data_AF-A0A9D4MVC0-F1
#
_entry.id   AF-A0A9D4MVC0-F1
#
_cell.length_a   1.000
_cell.length_b   1.000
_cell.length_c   1.000
_cell.angle_alpha   90.00
_cell.angle_beta   90.00
_cell.angle_gamma   90.00
#
_symmetry.space_group_name_H-M   'P 1'
#
loop_
_entity.id
_entity.type
_entity.pdbx_description
1 polymer ?
#
loop_
_entity_poly.entity_id
_entity_poly.type
_entity_poly.pdbx_seq_one_letter_code
_entity_poly.pdbx_strand_id
1 'polypeptide(L)'
;MEYWRHLYTKATLPDPRTQEWLLIPNIAPNVVIVATYLIVIIGGQKVMRNREAFQLNQLMMVYNFCLVLLNAYIFYEFLMSAWFNLSFSKVCAPVGAGQCRC
;
A
#
# COMPACT_ATOMS: atom_id res chain seq x y z
N MET A 1 0.26 -32.52 -0.59
CA MET A 1 -0.40 -31.74 0.50
C MET A 1 0.60 -31.04 1.41
N GLU A 2 1.79 -31.57 1.67
CA GLU A 2 2.85 -30.90 2.47
C GLU A 2 3.52 -29.74 1.71
N TYR A 3 3.74 -29.87 0.39
CA TYR A 3 4.29 -28.80 -0.45
C TYR A 3 3.48 -27.50 -0.36
N TRP A 4 2.15 -27.59 -0.46
CA TRP A 4 1.27 -26.46 -0.28
C TRP A 4 1.37 -25.88 1.13
N ARG A 5 1.45 -26.69 2.19
CA ARG A 5 1.68 -26.18 3.56
C ARG A 5 3.01 -25.43 3.69
N HIS A 6 4.09 -25.90 3.06
CA HIS A 6 5.38 -25.21 3.06
C HIS A 6 5.37 -23.91 2.26
N LEU A 7 4.69 -23.87 1.12
CA LEU A 7 4.48 -22.64 0.36
C LEU A 7 3.57 -21.66 1.10
N TYR A 8 2.47 -22.14 1.69
CA TYR A 8 1.59 -21.30 2.50
C TYR A 8 2.33 -20.76 3.73
N THR A 9 3.09 -21.57 4.46
CA THR A 9 3.86 -21.06 5.60
C THR A 9 4.95 -20.08 5.18
N LYS A 10 5.70 -20.32 4.08
CA LYS A 10 6.68 -19.35 3.58
C LYS A 10 6.06 -18.06 3.03
N ALA A 11 4.95 -18.16 2.31
CA ALA A 11 4.26 -17.00 1.73
C ALA A 11 3.53 -16.16 2.78
N THR A 12 3.17 -16.77 3.92
CA THR A 12 2.44 -16.10 5.00
C THR A 12 3.34 -15.73 6.20
N LEU A 13 4.65 -16.00 6.12
CA LEU A 13 5.59 -15.60 7.17
C LEU A 13 5.77 -14.07 7.09
N PRO A 14 5.29 -13.29 8.08
CA PRO A 14 5.42 -11.84 8.03
C PRO A 14 6.89 -11.45 8.22
N ASP A 15 7.37 -10.47 7.46
CA ASP A 15 8.70 -9.92 7.69
C ASP A 15 8.77 -9.32 9.11
N PRO A 16 9.65 -9.79 10.00
CA PRO A 16 9.75 -9.28 11.37
C PRO A 16 10.00 -7.76 11.45
N ARG A 17 10.50 -7.15 10.37
CA ARG A 17 10.71 -5.69 10.28
C ARG A 17 9.41 -4.90 10.23
N THR A 18 8.34 -5.49 9.72
CA THR A 18 7.06 -4.81 9.43
C THR A 18 5.89 -5.36 10.25
N GLN A 19 6.14 -6.32 11.14
CA GLN A 19 5.12 -6.97 11.96
C GLN A 19 4.28 -6.00 12.79
N GLU A 20 4.87 -4.92 13.31
CA GLU A 20 4.19 -3.92 14.14
C GLU A 20 3.56 -2.77 13.35
N TRP A 21 3.67 -2.78 12.01
CA TRP A 21 3.11 -1.71 11.19
C TRP A 21 1.59 -1.80 11.15
N LEU A 22 0.95 -0.63 11.17
CA LEU A 22 -0.49 -0.51 11.04
C LEU A 22 -0.98 -1.25 9.78
N LEU A 23 -2.01 -2.09 9.92
CA LEU A 23 -2.64 -2.88 8.84
C LEU A 23 -1.80 -4.04 8.26
N ILE A 24 -0.55 -4.26 8.69
CA ILE A 24 0.27 -5.39 8.21
C ILE A 24 0.05 -6.73 8.95
N PRO A 25 -0.08 -6.80 10.29
CA PRO A 25 -0.06 -8.07 11.01
C PRO A 25 -1.26 -8.97 10.74
N ASN A 26 -2.39 -8.40 10.30
CA ASN A 26 -3.60 -9.14 10.03
C ASN A 26 -4.27 -8.63 8.75
N ILE A 27 -4.71 -9.55 7.89
CA ILE A 27 -5.44 -9.23 6.66
C ILE A 27 -6.89 -8.78 6.94
N ALA A 28 -7.47 -9.21 8.06
CA ALA A 28 -8.84 -8.89 8.45
C ALA A 28 -9.15 -7.38 8.45
N PRO A 29 -8.36 -6.49 9.09
CA PRO A 29 -8.63 -5.05 9.07
C PRO A 29 -8.63 -4.45 7.64
N ASN A 30 -7.75 -4.92 6.74
CA ASN A 30 -7.75 -4.47 5.35
C ASN A 30 -9.05 -4.85 4.62
N VAL A 31 -9.50 -6.10 4.80
CA VAL A 31 -10.75 -6.59 4.21
C VAL A 31 -11.95 -5.78 4.72
N VAL A 32 -11.98 -5.47 6.01
CA VAL A 32 -13.03 -4.64 6.61
C VAL A 32 -13.04 -3.24 6.00
N ILE A 33 -11.89 -2.57 5.88
CA ILE A 33 -11.79 -1.23 5.28
C ILE A 33 -12.32 -1.23 3.84
N VAL A 34 -11.91 -2.21 3.03
CA VAL A 34 -12.36 -2.33 1.64
C VAL A 34 -13.86 -2.60 1.57
N ALA A 35 -14.38 -3.50 2.40
CA ALA A 35 -15.81 -3.80 2.45
C ALA A 35 -16.62 -2.57 2.84
N THR A 36 -16.20 -1.83 3.86
CA THR A 36 -16.85 -0.58 4.29
C THR A 36 -16.81 0.48 3.18
N TYR A 37 -15.68 0.65 2.50
CA TYR A 37 -15.56 1.57 1.36
C TYR A 37 -16.59 1.27 0.26
N LEU A 38 -16.72 -0.01 -0.13
CA LEU A 38 -17.69 -0.43 -1.15
C LEU A 38 -19.14 -0.19 -0.72
N ILE A 39 -19.47 -0.48 0.54
CA ILE A 39 -20.81 -0.21 1.10
C ILE A 39 -21.13 1.28 1.04
N VAL A 40 -20.18 2.14 1.42
CA VAL A 40 -20.35 3.60 1.38
C VAL A 40 -20.53 4.11 -0.04
N ILE A 41 -19.80 3.58 -1.02
CA ILE A 41 -19.97 3.99 -2.42
C ILE A 41 -21.34 3.59 -2.96
N ILE A 42 -21.74 2.33 -2.79
CA ILE A 42 -23.03 1.84 -3.31
C ILE A 42 -24.19 2.56 -2.64
N GLY A 43 -24.12 2.73 -1.31
CA GLY A 43 -25.11 3.50 -0.55
C GLY A 43 -25.12 4.98 -0.93
N GLY A 44 -23.93 5.59 -1.05
CA GLY A 44 -23.74 6.98 -1.42
C GLY A 44 -24.33 7.31 -2.79
N GLN A 45 -24.09 6.46 -3.80
CA GLN A 45 -24.68 6.62 -5.13
C GLN A 45 -26.22 6.62 -5.09
N LYS A 46 -26.84 5.74 -4.27
CA LYS A 46 -28.30 5.70 -4.12
C LYS A 46 -28.85 6.98 -3.48
N VAL A 47 -28.14 7.55 -2.51
CA VAL A 47 -28.52 8.82 -1.85
C VAL A 47 -28.30 10.02 -2.77
N MET A 48 -27.21 10.03 -3.54
CA MET A 48 -26.85 11.13 -4.45
C MET A 48 -27.73 11.16 -5.71
N ARG A 49 -28.45 10.09 -6.05
CA ARG A 49 -29.35 10.07 -7.23
C ARG A 49 -30.42 11.17 -7.23
N ASN A 50 -30.86 11.58 -6.04
CA ASN A 50 -31.92 12.59 -5.86
C ASN A 50 -31.39 13.91 -5.28
N ARG A 51 -30.07 14.15 -5.32
CA ARG A 51 -29.44 15.36 -4.77
C ARG A 51 -28.44 15.93 -5.77
N GLU A 52 -28.29 17.25 -5.77
CA GLU A 52 -27.26 17.92 -6.58
C GLU A 52 -25.85 17.63 -6.04
N ALA A 53 -24.85 17.74 -6.92
CA ALA A 53 -23.46 17.46 -6.58
C ALA A 53 -22.91 18.48 -5.58
N PHE A 54 -22.16 17.99 -4.58
CA PHE A 54 -21.49 18.85 -3.62
C PHE A 54 -20.33 19.62 -4.27
N GLN A 55 -20.24 20.92 -4.02
CA GLN A 55 -19.12 21.74 -4.46
C GLN A 55 -17.92 21.58 -3.50
N LEU A 56 -17.10 20.56 -3.75
CA LEU A 56 -15.93 20.20 -2.93
C LEU A 56 -14.60 20.68 -3.54
N ASN A 57 -14.64 21.67 -4.44
CA ASN A 57 -13.49 22.06 -5.26
C ASN A 57 -12.25 22.47 -4.43
N GLN A 58 -12.45 23.23 -3.35
CA GLN A 58 -11.35 23.64 -2.46
C GLN A 58 -10.74 22.45 -1.73
N LEU A 59 -11.58 21.54 -1.21
CA LEU A 59 -11.14 20.33 -0.54
C LEU A 59 -10.34 19.42 -1.50
N MET A 60 -10.83 19.26 -2.74
CA MET A 60 -10.16 18.47 -3.77
C MET A 60 -8.82 19.09 -4.17
N MET A 61 -8.72 20.42 -4.24
CA MET A 61 -7.47 21.11 -4.53
C MET A 61 -6.43 20.84 -3.43
N VAL A 62 -6.81 21.01 -2.15
CA VAL A 62 -5.92 20.73 -1.01
C VAL A 62 -5.50 19.26 -0.97
N TYR A 63 -6.45 18.34 -1.18
CA TYR A 63 -6.19 16.91 -1.24
C TYR A 63 -5.15 16.54 -2.30
N ASN A 64 -5.34 17.02 -3.54
CA ASN A 64 -4.41 16.78 -4.64
C ASN A 64 -3.04 17.41 -4.37
N PHE A 65 -2.99 18.60 -3.76
CA PHE A 65 -1.73 19.24 -3.39
C PHE A 65 -0.95 18.42 -2.36
N CYS A 66 -1.61 17.95 -1.30
CA CYS A 66 -1.01 17.06 -0.30
C CYS A 66 -0.51 15.75 -0.93
N LEU A 67 -1.27 15.18 -1.86
CA LEU A 67 -0.87 13.99 -2.61
C LEU A 67 0.39 14.20 -3.45
N VAL A 68 0.51 15.33 -4.14
CA VAL A 68 1.71 15.66 -4.92
C VAL A 68 2.92 15.77 -4.01
N LEU A 69 2.80 16.44 -2.86
CA LEU A 69 3.88 16.54 -1.88
C LEU A 69 4.28 15.17 -1.32
N LEU A 70 3.31 14.32 -0.95
CA LEU A 70 3.56 12.99 -0.44
C LEU A 70 4.24 12.09 -1.49
N ASN A 71 3.77 12.13 -2.73
CA ASN A 71 4.37 11.39 -3.83
C ASN A 71 5.79 11.87 -4.13
N ALA A 72 6.04 13.18 -4.08
CA ALA A 72 7.38 13.73 -4.25
C ALA A 72 8.34 13.25 -3.14
N TYR A 73 7.86 13.17 -1.90
CA TYR A 73 8.64 12.63 -0.78
C TYR A 73 8.97 11.15 -0.97
N ILE A 74 7.97 10.31 -1.28
CA ILE A 74 8.19 8.88 -1.53
C ILE A 74 9.15 8.67 -2.71
N PHE A 75 9.00 9.46 -3.78
CA PHE A 75 9.88 9.40 -4.93
C PHE A 75 11.32 9.79 -4.58
N TYR A 76 11.52 10.81 -3.75
CA TYR A 76 12.83 11.22 -3.25
C TYR A 76 13.50 10.09 -2.45
N GLU A 77 12.80 9.52 -1.48
CA GLU A 77 13.30 8.39 -0.67
C GLU A 77 13.68 7.19 -1.55
N PHE A 78 12.84 6.87 -2.54
CA PHE A 78 13.12 5.79 -3.50
C PHE A 78 14.35 6.08 -4.36
N LEU A 79 14.48 7.30 -4.90
CA LEU A 79 15.63 7.69 -5.70
C LEU A 79 16.93 7.59 -4.91
N MET A 80 16.95 8.09 -3.68
CA MET A 80 18.14 8.05 -2.83
C MET A 80 18.48 6.61 -2.42
N SER A 81 17.48 5.81 -2.06
CA SER A 81 17.70 4.45 -1.54
C SER A 81 18.05 3.43 -2.62
N ALA A 82 17.47 3.54 -3.82
CA ALA A 82 17.60 2.53 -4.87
C ALA A 82 18.34 3.04 -6.13
N TRP A 83 18.09 4.28 -6.57
CA TRP A 83 18.58 4.75 -7.87
C TRP A 83 19.98 5.36 -7.82
N PHE A 84 20.22 6.21 -6.82
CA PHE A 84 21.50 6.89 -6.58
C PHE A 84 22.43 6.11 -5.64
N ASN A 85 21.91 5.09 -4.97
CA ASN A 85 22.73 4.19 -4.17
C ASN A 85 23.56 3.28 -5.11
N LEU A 86 24.84 3.62 -5.26
CA LEU A 86 25.79 2.89 -6.13
C LEU A 86 26.01 1.43 -5.67
N SER A 87 25.70 1.12 -4.41
CA SER A 87 25.80 -0.24 -3.86
C SER A 87 24.54 -1.08 -4.12
N PHE A 88 23.47 -0.49 -4.66
CA PHE A 88 22.22 -1.18 -4.95
C PHE A 88 22.18 -1.62 -6.42
N SER A 89 22.11 -2.94 -6.66
CA SER A 89 21.98 -3.47 -8.01
C SER A 89 20.54 -3.34 -8.50
N LYS A 90 20.35 -2.66 -9.63
CA LYS A 90 19.04 -2.42 -10.27
C LYS A 90 18.45 -3.68 -10.91
N VAL A 91 19.26 -4.73 -11.06
CA VAL A 91 18.88 -6.00 -11.70
C VAL A 91 18.42 -7.03 -10.67
N CYS A 92 19.13 -7.11 -9.54
CA CYS A 92 18.89 -8.13 -8.52
C CYS A 92 19.29 -7.56 -7.17
N ALA A 93 18.29 -7.22 -6.36
CA ALA A 93 18.46 -6.69 -5.02
C ALA A 93 17.87 -7.64 -3.99
N PRO A 94 18.63 -8.06 -2.96
CA PRO A 94 18.10 -8.89 -1.90
C PRO A 94 17.11 -8.09 -1.05
N VAL A 95 15.98 -8.71 -0.70
CA VAL A 95 14.93 -8.11 0.14
C VAL A 95 15.21 -8.31 1.65
N GLY A 96 16.26 -9.06 2.02
CA GLY A 96 16.65 -9.29 3.42
C GLY A 96 18.05 -9.90 3.60
N ALA A 97 18.37 -10.35 4.82
CA ALA A 97 19.64 -11.00 5.19
C ALA A 97 19.76 -12.45 4.68
N GLY A 98 19.24 -12.72 3.48
CA GLY A 98 19.44 -13.94 2.74
C GLY A 98 20.18 -13.58 1.47
N GLN A 99 21.37 -14.17 1.29
CA GLN A 99 22.12 -14.05 0.04
C GLN A 99 21.28 -14.60 -1.11
N CYS A 100 20.55 -13.73 -1.81
CA CYS A 100 20.12 -14.04 -3.16
C CYS A 100 21.39 -14.07 -4.01
N ARG A 101 21.83 -15.27 -4.40
CA ARG A 101 22.76 -15.40 -5.53
C ARG A 101 21.98 -14.97 -6.77
N CYS A 102 22.24 -13.75 -7.19
CA CYS A 102 22.51 -13.53 -8.60
C CYS A 102 23.88 -14.20 -8.88
#